data_AF-A0A809QQK9-F1
#
_entry.id   AF-A0A809QQK9-F1
#
_cell.length_a   1.000
_cell.length_b   1.000
_cell.length_c   1.000
_cell.angle_alpha   90.00
_cell.angle_beta   90.00
_cell.angle_gamma   90.00
#
_symmetry.space_group_name_H-M   'P 1'
#
loop_
_entity.id
_entity.type
_entity.pdbx_description
1 polymer ?
#
loop_
_entity_poly.entity_id
_entity_poly.type
_entity_poly.pdbx_seq_one_letter_code
_entity_poly.pdbx_strand_id
1 'polypeptide(L)'
;MLKKHMAEKKIYAKFIAAFWKSAKERYPSIKRLDKPFCSAIPKSSSFYLGLHPNLGKHILIVFQASNKSWQVGEFAINIHISEKFEPTSNFHPKEGEFEQFTDGYYRFPSVIGRDKWWCLNPTSLDSPLQSLIDYWRPGSYEVEDIIIQEAVRDVCLTLESGFLDRLGLLQQGDDKQPA
;
A
#
# COMPACT_ATOMS: atom_id res chain seq x y z
N MET A 1 4.20 -24.88 14.51
CA MET A 1 4.26 -23.41 14.38
C MET A 1 5.00 -22.93 13.13
N LEU A 2 6.22 -23.42 12.80
CA LEU A 2 6.97 -22.99 11.60
C LEU A 2 6.21 -23.09 10.25
N LYS A 3 5.41 -24.14 10.03
CA LYS A 3 4.65 -24.33 8.77
C LYS A 3 3.56 -23.27 8.55
N LYS A 4 2.93 -22.77 9.63
CA LYS A 4 1.86 -21.76 9.56
C LYS A 4 2.44 -20.40 9.15
N HIS A 5 3.50 -19.95 9.80
CA HIS A 5 4.21 -18.71 9.44
C HIS A 5 4.83 -18.73 8.03
N MET A 6 5.27 -19.89 7.55
CA MET A 6 5.73 -20.03 6.16
C MET A 6 4.59 -19.85 5.15
N ALA A 7 3.42 -20.45 5.41
CA ALA A 7 2.24 -20.29 4.57
C ALA A 7 1.73 -18.84 4.56
N GLU A 8 1.77 -18.16 5.71
CA GLU A 8 1.29 -16.79 5.84
C GLU A 8 2.22 -15.77 5.15
N LYS A 9 3.54 -15.95 5.23
CA LYS A 9 4.49 -15.17 4.41
C LYS A 9 4.30 -15.43 2.92
N LYS A 10 3.89 -16.65 2.56
CA LYS A 10 3.65 -17.05 1.17
C LYS A 10 2.41 -16.35 0.60
N ILE A 11 1.30 -16.25 1.32
CA ILE A 11 0.09 -15.58 0.81
C ILE A 11 0.31 -14.08 0.62
N TYR A 12 1.00 -13.41 1.55
CA TYR A 12 1.35 -11.99 1.37
C TYR A 12 2.23 -11.76 0.14
N ALA A 13 3.25 -12.60 -0.06
CA ALA A 13 4.11 -12.50 -1.26
C ALA A 13 3.31 -12.74 -2.56
N LYS A 14 2.37 -13.71 -2.56
CA LYS A 14 1.47 -13.95 -3.69
C LYS A 14 0.54 -12.76 -3.95
N PHE A 15 0.00 -12.15 -2.90
CA PHE A 15 -0.77 -10.92 -2.99
C PHE A 15 0.04 -9.80 -3.65
N ILE A 16 1.27 -9.52 -3.19
CA ILE A 16 2.12 -8.48 -3.79
C ILE A 16 2.42 -8.76 -5.27
N ALA A 17 2.65 -10.02 -5.64
CA ALA A 17 2.84 -10.41 -7.04
C ALA A 17 1.59 -10.19 -7.89
N ALA A 18 0.41 -10.53 -7.36
CA ALA A 18 -0.88 -10.32 -8.02
C ALA A 18 -1.21 -8.82 -8.15
N PHE A 19 -0.98 -8.04 -7.09
CA PHE A 19 -1.11 -6.58 -7.12
C PHE A 19 -0.23 -6.00 -8.22
N TRP A 20 1.06 -6.36 -8.27
CA TRP A 20 1.96 -5.89 -9.33
C TRP A 20 1.43 -6.20 -10.74
N LYS A 21 0.91 -7.41 -10.96
CA LYS A 21 0.34 -7.80 -12.25
C LYS A 21 -0.85 -6.91 -12.64
N SER A 22 -1.73 -6.59 -11.70
CA SER A 22 -2.87 -5.70 -11.99
C SER A 22 -2.44 -4.24 -12.11
N ALA A 23 -1.54 -3.79 -11.24
CA ALA A 23 -1.12 -2.40 -11.15
C ALA A 23 -0.36 -1.94 -12.40
N LYS A 24 0.52 -2.77 -12.97
CA LYS A 24 1.26 -2.43 -14.22
C LYS A 24 0.32 -2.20 -15.42
N GLU A 25 -0.87 -2.79 -15.41
CA GLU A 25 -1.87 -2.67 -16.47
C GLU A 25 -2.77 -1.44 -16.22
N ARG A 26 -2.97 -1.07 -14.94
CA ARG A 26 -3.83 0.04 -14.52
C ARG A 26 -3.12 1.39 -14.44
N TYR A 27 -1.84 1.40 -14.04
CA TYR A 27 -1.11 2.61 -13.69
C TYR A 27 0.13 2.74 -14.59
N PRO A 28 0.13 3.66 -15.58
CA PRO A 28 1.20 3.75 -16.57
C PRO A 28 2.61 3.98 -15.99
N SER A 29 2.69 4.74 -14.90
CA SER A 29 3.95 5.18 -14.28
C SER A 29 4.47 4.25 -13.19
N ILE A 30 3.73 3.19 -12.82
CA ILE A 30 4.11 2.35 -11.68
C ILE A 30 5.36 1.52 -11.98
N LYS A 31 6.31 1.51 -11.04
CA LYS A 31 7.56 0.76 -11.15
C LYS A 31 7.87 0.03 -9.85
N ARG A 32 8.57 -1.11 -9.96
CA ARG A 32 9.21 -1.74 -8.81
C ARG A 32 10.45 -0.96 -8.42
N LEU A 33 10.84 -1.05 -7.14
CA LEU A 33 12.10 -0.52 -6.67
C LEU A 33 13.24 -1.49 -6.99
N ASP A 34 14.36 -0.97 -7.49
CA ASP A 34 15.57 -1.77 -7.74
C ASP A 34 16.30 -2.15 -6.44
N LYS A 35 16.27 -1.23 -5.47
CA LYS A 35 16.87 -1.37 -4.14
C LYS A 35 15.92 -0.87 -3.05
N PRO A 36 15.99 -1.38 -1.81
CA PRO A 36 15.24 -0.79 -0.71
C PRO A 36 15.71 0.64 -0.47
N PHE A 37 14.77 1.50 -0.09
CA PHE A 37 15.08 2.87 0.32
C PHE A 37 15.60 2.89 1.76
N CYS A 38 14.89 2.21 2.65
CA CYS A 38 15.26 1.99 4.04
C CYS A 38 14.52 0.75 4.57
N SER A 39 14.65 0.45 5.87
CA SER A 39 13.95 -0.68 6.50
C SER A 39 12.42 -0.55 6.41
N ALA A 40 11.89 0.67 6.51
CA ALA A 40 10.46 0.94 6.41
C ALA A 40 9.93 0.90 4.96
N ILE A 41 10.81 1.08 3.96
CA ILE A 41 10.45 1.11 2.53
C ILE A 41 11.23 -0.01 1.81
N PRO A 42 10.83 -1.29 2.02
CA PRO A 42 11.51 -2.42 1.43
C PRO A 42 11.17 -2.57 -0.06
N LYS A 43 12.12 -3.03 -0.89
CA LYS A 43 11.88 -3.25 -2.32
C LYS A 43 10.80 -4.30 -2.62
N SER A 44 10.62 -5.27 -1.71
CA SER A 44 9.78 -6.44 -1.95
C SER A 44 8.29 -6.13 -1.93
N SER A 45 7.88 -5.02 -1.34
CA SER A 45 6.47 -4.65 -1.14
C SER A 45 6.25 -3.15 -1.26
N SER A 46 7.14 -2.45 -1.98
CA SER A 46 6.99 -1.03 -2.28
C SER A 46 7.06 -0.80 -3.77
N PHE A 47 6.29 0.18 -4.25
CA PHE A 47 6.16 0.51 -5.66
C PHE A 47 6.25 2.02 -5.83
N TYR A 48 7.05 2.46 -6.79
CA TYR A 48 7.10 3.85 -7.19
C TYR A 48 5.91 4.15 -8.10
N LEU A 49 5.12 5.17 -7.77
CA LEU A 49 3.96 5.58 -8.56
C LEU A 49 4.27 6.69 -9.56
N GLY A 50 5.35 7.45 -9.38
CA GLY A 50 5.67 8.58 -10.26
C GLY A 50 5.87 9.88 -9.50
N LEU A 51 5.92 10.96 -10.27
CA LEU A 51 6.02 12.33 -9.77
C LEU A 51 4.63 12.94 -9.70
N HIS A 52 4.34 13.62 -8.58
CA HIS A 52 3.18 14.47 -8.50
C HIS A 52 3.25 15.57 -9.57
N PRO A 53 2.25 15.70 -10.46
CA PRO A 53 2.34 16.52 -11.67
C PRO A 53 2.68 17.98 -11.41
N ASN A 54 2.13 18.56 -10.33
CA ASN A 54 2.27 19.99 -10.05
C ASN A 54 3.37 20.32 -9.03
N LEU A 55 3.82 19.33 -8.27
CA LEU A 55 4.71 19.56 -7.11
C LEU A 55 6.08 18.91 -7.29
N GLY A 56 6.26 18.07 -8.30
CA GLY A 56 7.52 17.37 -8.55
C GLY A 56 7.94 16.43 -7.42
N LYS A 57 7.01 16.03 -6.53
CA LYS A 57 7.28 15.13 -5.41
C LYS A 57 7.21 13.68 -5.88
N HIS A 58 8.17 12.86 -5.46
CA HIS A 58 8.15 11.43 -5.65
C HIS A 58 7.10 10.78 -4.74
N ILE A 59 6.33 9.86 -5.32
CA ILE A 59 5.27 9.13 -4.61
C ILE A 59 5.55 7.64 -4.66
N LEU A 60 5.58 6.98 -3.50
CA LEU A 60 5.70 5.53 -3.39
C LEU A 60 4.53 4.96 -2.58
N ILE A 61 4.00 3.81 -3.03
CA ILE A 61 3.11 2.97 -2.22
C ILE A 61 3.97 1.96 -1.48
N VAL A 62 3.71 1.79 -0.20
CA VAL A 62 4.39 0.82 0.66
C VAL A 62 3.36 -0.08 1.32
N PHE A 63 3.36 -1.36 0.95
CA PHE A 63 2.59 -2.39 1.65
C PHE A 63 3.40 -2.87 2.84
N GLN A 64 2.84 -2.66 4.02
CA GLN A 64 3.45 -3.02 5.30
C GLN A 64 2.67 -4.17 5.93
N ALA A 65 3.22 -5.38 5.86
CA ALA A 65 2.72 -6.52 6.61
C ALA A 65 2.87 -6.29 8.12
N SER A 66 1.92 -6.79 8.90
CA SER A 66 2.04 -6.80 10.35
C SER A 66 3.24 -7.62 10.80
N ASN A 67 3.98 -7.10 11.77
CA ASN A 67 5.08 -7.80 12.44
C ASN A 67 4.61 -8.56 13.69
N LYS A 68 3.34 -8.42 14.08
CA LYS A 68 2.77 -9.05 15.28
C LYS A 68 2.30 -10.46 14.95
N SER A 69 2.65 -11.41 15.81
CA SER A 69 2.33 -12.84 15.64
C SER A 69 0.84 -13.17 15.70
N TRP A 70 0.01 -12.28 16.24
CA TRP A 70 -1.44 -12.40 16.29
C TRP A 70 -2.17 -11.65 15.15
N GLN A 71 -1.43 -10.98 14.27
CA GLN A 71 -1.96 -10.23 13.11
C GLN A 71 -1.32 -10.73 11.80
N VAL A 72 -0.91 -12.00 11.78
CA VAL A 72 -0.15 -12.52 10.64
C VAL A 72 -1.05 -12.70 9.43
N GLY A 73 -0.61 -12.20 8.28
CA GLY A 73 -1.45 -12.07 7.08
C GLY A 73 -2.22 -10.77 7.01
N GLU A 74 -2.15 -9.92 8.03
CA GLU A 74 -2.67 -8.57 7.97
C GLU A 74 -1.62 -7.63 7.39
N PHE A 75 -2.06 -6.68 6.58
CA PHE A 75 -1.20 -5.60 6.10
C PHE A 75 -1.97 -4.29 6.04
N ALA A 76 -1.20 -3.21 5.95
CA ALA A 76 -1.70 -1.89 5.67
C ALA A 76 -0.89 -1.22 4.57
N ILE A 77 -1.42 -0.10 4.09
CA ILE A 77 -0.83 0.69 3.01
C ILE A 77 -0.34 2.00 3.59
N ASN A 78 0.90 2.36 3.23
CA ASN A 78 1.45 3.67 3.50
C ASN A 78 1.82 4.36 2.18
N ILE A 79 1.76 5.68 2.16
CA ILE A 79 2.26 6.51 1.07
C ILE A 79 3.52 7.22 1.57
N HIS A 80 4.60 7.09 0.81
CA HIS A 80 5.79 7.90 1.01
C HIS A 80 5.82 9.02 -0.03
N ILE A 81 6.03 10.25 0.46
CA ILE A 81 6.14 11.47 -0.35
C ILE A 81 7.50 12.10 -0.06
N SER A 82 8.24 12.48 -1.10
CA SER A 82 9.53 13.16 -0.95
C SER A 82 9.89 14.06 -2.14
N GLU A 83 10.59 15.16 -1.90
CA GLU A 83 11.13 16.02 -2.97
C GLU A 83 12.19 15.33 -3.80
N LYS A 84 13.05 14.59 -3.12
CA LYS A 84 14.13 13.83 -3.73
C LYS A 84 13.78 12.36 -3.69
N PHE A 85 14.33 11.58 -4.62
CA PHE A 85 14.14 10.13 -4.64
C PHE A 85 14.98 9.44 -3.56
N GLU A 86 14.70 9.78 -2.30
CA GLU A 86 15.37 9.31 -1.09
C GLU A 86 14.35 9.18 0.07
N PRO A 87 14.67 8.45 1.15
CA PRO A 87 13.79 8.36 2.31
C PRO A 87 13.55 9.74 2.94
N THR A 88 12.30 10.00 3.34
CA THR A 88 11.97 11.18 4.14
C THR A 88 12.60 11.07 5.53
N SER A 89 12.83 12.20 6.20
CA SER A 89 13.13 12.25 7.63
C SER A 89 11.87 12.21 8.51
N ASN A 90 10.69 12.47 7.94
CA ASN A 90 9.42 12.56 8.66
C ASN A 90 8.61 11.25 8.56
N PHE A 91 8.86 10.31 9.48
CA PHE A 91 8.12 9.03 9.53
C PHE A 91 6.83 9.08 10.35
N HIS A 92 6.55 10.21 11.00
CA HIS A 92 5.37 10.42 11.83
C HIS A 92 4.71 11.77 11.51
N PRO A 93 4.35 12.00 10.23
CA PRO A 93 3.72 13.25 9.83
C PRO A 93 2.33 13.39 10.46
N LYS A 94 1.88 14.63 10.60
CA LYS A 94 0.51 14.91 11.06
C LYS A 94 -0.48 14.70 9.92
N GLU A 95 -1.73 14.35 10.23
CA GLU A 95 -2.74 14.04 9.21
C GLU A 95 -2.94 15.18 8.19
N GLY A 96 -2.99 16.44 8.64
CA GLY A 96 -3.14 17.61 7.75
C GLY A 96 -1.91 17.95 6.90
N GLU A 97 -0.76 17.31 7.14
CA GLU A 97 0.46 17.49 6.31
C GLU A 97 0.35 16.74 4.98
N PHE A 98 -0.49 15.70 4.94
CA PHE A 98 -0.74 14.92 3.73
C PHE A 98 -1.44 15.73 2.64
N GLU A 99 -2.45 16.52 3.02
CA GLU A 99 -3.21 17.40 2.11
C GLU A 99 -2.33 18.48 1.48
N GLN A 100 -1.26 18.85 2.18
CA GLN A 100 -0.26 19.81 1.74
C GLN A 100 0.90 19.14 0.97
N PHE A 101 0.85 17.81 0.78
CA PHE A 101 1.91 17.06 0.12
C PHE A 101 3.30 17.26 0.75
N THR A 102 3.32 17.40 2.07
CA THR A 102 4.57 17.52 2.81
C THR A 102 5.35 16.20 2.71
N ASP A 103 6.67 16.28 2.68
CA ASP A 103 7.52 15.11 2.71
C ASP A 103 7.23 14.27 3.95
N GLY A 104 6.93 12.99 3.78
CA GLY A 104 6.48 12.17 4.89
C GLY A 104 6.14 10.72 4.53
N TYR A 105 6.01 9.90 5.57
CA TYR A 105 5.55 8.51 5.48
C TYR A 105 4.18 8.40 6.15
N TYR A 106 3.14 8.38 5.33
CA TYR A 106 1.75 8.52 5.75
C TYR A 106 1.04 7.18 5.77
N ARG A 107 0.28 6.92 6.82
CA ARG A 107 -0.64 5.80 6.89
C ARG A 107 -1.84 6.10 5.99
N PHE A 108 -1.92 5.46 4.81
CA PHE A 108 -2.81 5.88 3.75
C PHE A 108 -4.29 5.91 4.16
N PRO A 109 -4.86 4.85 4.76
CA PRO A 109 -6.27 4.89 5.12
C PRO A 109 -6.60 5.93 6.21
N SER A 110 -5.68 6.16 7.16
CA SER A 110 -5.86 7.15 8.22
C SER A 110 -5.97 8.56 7.66
N VAL A 111 -5.15 8.92 6.67
CA VAL A 111 -5.19 10.26 6.07
C VAL A 111 -6.40 10.48 5.14
N ILE A 112 -7.13 9.44 4.76
CA ILE A 112 -8.37 9.55 3.98
C ILE A 112 -9.65 9.34 4.82
N GLY A 113 -9.53 9.05 6.13
CA GLY A 113 -10.64 9.15 7.08
C GLY A 113 -10.76 8.03 8.12
N ARG A 114 -10.25 6.82 7.88
CA ARG A 114 -10.21 5.73 8.87
C ARG A 114 -9.05 4.78 8.60
N ASP A 115 -8.34 4.38 9.66
CA ASP A 115 -7.32 3.33 9.51
C ASP A 115 -7.98 2.04 9.01
N LYS A 116 -7.35 1.43 8.01
CA LYS A 116 -7.83 0.22 7.33
C LYS A 116 -6.72 -0.80 7.24
N TRP A 117 -7.06 -2.04 7.54
CA TRP A 117 -6.17 -3.19 7.42
C TRP A 117 -6.82 -4.24 6.54
N TRP A 118 -6.00 -4.95 5.77
CA TRP A 118 -6.43 -6.05 4.93
C TRP A 118 -6.01 -7.38 5.55
N CYS A 119 -6.97 -8.26 5.79
CA CYS A 119 -6.74 -9.59 6.35
C CYS A 119 -6.65 -10.64 5.24
N LEU A 120 -5.45 -11.13 4.94
CA LEU A 120 -5.26 -12.25 3.99
C LEU A 120 -5.40 -13.62 4.67
N ASN A 121 -5.38 -13.67 6.00
CA ASN A 121 -5.59 -14.89 6.76
C ASN A 121 -6.67 -14.67 7.83
N PRO A 122 -7.33 -15.75 8.27
CA PRO A 122 -8.25 -15.67 9.40
C PRO A 122 -7.47 -15.34 10.68
N THR A 123 -7.79 -14.21 11.29
CA THR A 123 -7.29 -13.80 12.61
C THR A 123 -8.37 -13.98 13.68
N SER A 124 -7.96 -14.33 14.91
CA SER A 124 -8.90 -14.33 16.05
C SER A 124 -9.14 -12.88 16.46
N LEU A 125 -10.42 -12.54 16.62
CA LEU A 125 -10.89 -11.17 16.72
C LEU A 125 -10.97 -10.67 18.16
N ASP A 126 -10.12 -11.16 19.06
CA ASP A 126 -10.31 -10.93 20.50
C ASP A 126 -9.72 -9.59 21.00
N SER A 127 -9.50 -8.60 20.12
CA SER A 127 -8.86 -7.33 20.48
C SER A 127 -9.85 -6.16 20.54
N PRO A 128 -9.90 -5.40 21.66
CA PRO A 128 -10.76 -4.23 21.83
C PRO A 128 -10.41 -3.02 20.93
N LEU A 129 -9.25 -3.03 20.26
CA LEU A 129 -8.85 -1.98 19.30
C LEU A 129 -9.64 -2.03 17.96
N GLN A 130 -10.50 -3.03 17.79
CA GLN A 130 -11.29 -3.22 16.56
C GLN A 130 -12.26 -2.09 16.22
N SER A 131 -12.78 -1.37 17.22
CA SER A 131 -13.77 -0.31 16.95
C SER A 131 -13.19 0.88 16.19
N LEU A 132 -11.85 1.03 16.17
CA LEU A 132 -11.15 2.14 15.56
C LEU A 132 -10.51 1.79 14.20
N ILE A 133 -10.52 0.51 13.82
CA ILE A 133 -9.84 0.00 12.63
C ILE A 133 -10.87 -0.67 11.72
N ASP A 134 -10.93 -0.24 10.46
CA ASP A 134 -11.69 -0.93 9.43
C ASP A 134 -10.91 -2.15 8.93
N TYR A 135 -11.42 -3.35 9.20
CA TYR A 135 -10.78 -4.58 8.75
C TYR A 135 -11.47 -5.11 7.50
N TRP A 136 -10.80 -4.98 6.36
CA TRP A 136 -11.20 -5.66 5.14
C TRP A 136 -10.96 -7.17 5.26
N ARG A 137 -11.94 -7.96 4.82
CA ARG A 137 -11.89 -9.42 4.79
C ARG A 137 -12.44 -9.93 3.45
N PRO A 138 -11.94 -11.05 2.94
CA PRO A 138 -12.51 -11.71 1.79
C PRO A 138 -13.88 -12.30 2.14
N GLY A 139 -14.70 -12.56 1.12
CA GLY A 139 -15.96 -13.28 1.28
C GLY A 139 -15.79 -14.72 1.78
N SER A 140 -14.62 -15.32 1.52
CA SER A 140 -14.23 -16.64 2.02
C SER A 140 -12.70 -16.77 2.16
N TYR A 141 -12.26 -17.48 3.21
CA TYR A 141 -10.85 -17.86 3.40
C TYR A 141 -10.52 -19.26 2.88
N GLU A 142 -11.47 -19.98 2.28
CA GLU A 142 -11.29 -21.36 1.84
C GLU A 142 -10.46 -21.48 0.56
N VAL A 143 -10.47 -20.45 -0.28
CA VAL A 143 -9.83 -20.44 -1.59
C VAL A 143 -8.83 -19.29 -1.67
N GLU A 144 -7.53 -19.62 -1.63
CA GLU A 144 -6.43 -18.65 -1.59
C GLU A 144 -6.47 -17.64 -2.76
N ASP A 145 -6.78 -18.10 -3.97
CA ASP A 145 -6.85 -17.24 -5.16
C ASP A 145 -7.98 -16.21 -5.05
N ILE A 146 -9.12 -16.57 -4.44
CA ILE A 146 -10.24 -15.63 -4.22
C ILE A 146 -9.81 -14.55 -3.22
N ILE A 147 -9.16 -14.92 -2.12
CA ILE A 147 -8.63 -13.97 -1.12
C ILE A 147 -7.74 -12.94 -1.81
N ILE A 148 -6.79 -13.41 -2.61
CA ILE A 148 -5.83 -12.55 -3.30
C ILE A 148 -6.54 -11.63 -4.31
N GLN A 149 -7.43 -12.16 -5.13
CA GLN A 149 -8.14 -11.38 -6.16
C GLN A 149 -9.06 -10.31 -5.56
N GLU A 150 -9.79 -10.64 -4.50
CA GLU A 150 -10.64 -9.67 -3.81
C GLU A 150 -9.80 -8.61 -3.10
N ALA A 151 -8.70 -8.99 -2.45
CA ALA A 151 -7.77 -8.04 -1.82
C ALA A 151 -7.18 -7.06 -2.84
N VAL A 152 -6.69 -7.57 -3.97
CA VAL A 152 -6.14 -6.71 -5.05
C VAL A 152 -7.20 -5.75 -5.56
N ARG A 153 -8.44 -6.21 -5.77
CA ARG A 153 -9.55 -5.38 -6.23
C ARG A 153 -9.85 -4.26 -5.24
N ASP A 154 -9.99 -4.59 -3.96
CA ASP A 154 -10.30 -3.61 -2.92
C ASP A 154 -9.15 -2.61 -2.72
N VAL A 155 -7.90 -3.06 -2.77
CA VAL A 155 -6.71 -2.19 -2.73
C VAL A 155 -6.69 -1.22 -3.91
N CYS A 156 -6.91 -1.70 -5.14
CA CYS A 156 -6.96 -0.84 -6.32
C CYS A 156 -8.07 0.20 -6.20
N LEU A 157 -9.29 -0.22 -5.83
CA LEU A 157 -10.40 0.72 -5.62
C LEU A 157 -10.09 1.76 -4.54
N THR A 158 -9.45 1.34 -3.45
CA THR A 158 -9.06 2.23 -2.34
C THR A 158 -7.99 3.24 -2.79
N LEU A 159 -7.02 2.82 -3.59
CA LEU A 159 -5.99 3.71 -4.16
C LEU A 159 -6.57 4.65 -5.21
N GLU A 160 -7.42 4.17 -6.11
CA GLU A 160 -8.04 4.96 -7.17
C GLU A 160 -8.92 6.06 -6.56
N SER A 161 -9.92 5.67 -5.75
CA SER A 161 -10.88 6.61 -5.16
C SER A 161 -10.28 7.53 -4.08
N GLY A 162 -9.32 7.03 -3.29
CA GLY A 162 -8.77 7.77 -2.15
C GLY A 162 -7.55 8.62 -2.50
N PHE A 163 -6.85 8.34 -3.60
CA PHE A 163 -5.52 8.89 -3.86
C PHE A 163 -5.30 9.27 -5.32
N LEU A 164 -5.25 8.29 -6.22
CA LEU A 164 -4.70 8.49 -7.56
C LEU A 164 -5.53 9.46 -8.41
N ASP A 165 -6.86 9.41 -8.28
CA ASP A 165 -7.75 10.39 -8.92
C ASP A 165 -7.53 11.79 -8.38
N ARG A 166 -7.43 11.94 -7.05
CA ARG A 166 -7.22 13.23 -6.38
C ARG A 166 -5.86 13.85 -6.72
N LEU A 167 -4.87 13.02 -7.04
CA LEU A 167 -3.51 13.45 -7.38
C LEU A 167 -3.29 13.69 -8.88
N GLY A 168 -4.29 13.42 -9.74
CA GLY A 168 -4.14 13.49 -11.19
C GLY A 168 -3.14 12.47 -11.76
N LEU A 169 -2.81 11.42 -11.01
CA LEU A 169 -1.79 10.42 -11.40
C LEU A 169 -2.33 9.37 -12.38
N LEU A 170 -3.65 9.26 -12.56
CA LEU A 170 -4.25 8.34 -13.54
C LEU A 170 -4.21 8.88 -14.99
N GLN A 171 -3.91 10.16 -15.21
CA GLN A 171 -3.98 10.80 -16.52
C GLN A 171 -2.64 10.91 -17.26
N GLN A 172 -1.51 10.54 -16.64
CA GLN A 172 -0.15 10.70 -17.20
C GLN A 172 0.19 9.70 -18.34
N GLY A 173 -0.81 9.20 -19.06
CA GLY A 173 -0.65 8.19 -20.11
C GLY A 173 -0.14 8.69 -21.47
N ASP A 174 -0.06 10.01 -21.72
CA ASP A 174 0.20 10.52 -23.08
C ASP A 174 1.12 11.74 -23.21
N ASP A 175 1.82 12.16 -22.16
CA ASP A 175 2.81 13.25 -22.30
C ASP A 175 4.18 12.67 -22.64
N LYS A 176 4.46 12.65 -23.95
CA LYS A 176 5.80 12.64 -24.51
C LYS A 176 6.71 13.54 -23.68
N GLN A 177 7.83 12.99 -23.22
CA GLN A 177 8.94 13.76 -22.66
C GLN A 177 9.24 14.96 -23.59
N PRO A 178 9.27 16.21 -23.10
CA PRO A 178 9.95 17.25 -23.84
C PRO A 178 11.46 17.03 -23.71
N ALA A 179 12.10 17.01 -24.89
CA ALA A 179 13.52 17.11 -25.26
C ALA A 179 14.59 16.99 -24.15
#